data_AF-A0A920MXT3-F1
#
_entry.id   AF-A0A920MXT3-F1
#
_cell.length_a   1.000
_cell.length_b   1.000
_cell.length_c   1.000
_cell.angle_alpha   90.00
_cell.angle_beta   90.00
_cell.angle_gamma   90.00
#
_symmetry.space_group_name_H-M   'P 1'
#
loop_
_entity.id
_entity.type
_entity.pdbx_description
1 polymer ?
#
loop_
_entity_poly.entity_id
_entity_poly.type
_entity_poly.pdbx_seq_one_letter_code
_entity_poly.pdbx_strand_id
1 'polypeptide(L)'
;MPQLDQGIGALTADLWAPRGMLDDVGLVWMGEFGRTPRINPNVGRDHWAASWSVMVGGGGLKGGQAVGKTDRDGVRVDGKAYLPGESGPPFHTHWEFRPRPSIGRSADAR
;
A
#
# COMPACT_ATOMS: atom_id res chain seq x y z
N MET A 1 -0.70 18.04 0.16
CA MET A 1 -0.26 16.64 -0.03
C MET A 1 0.29 16.18 1.31
N PRO A 2 -0.32 15.18 1.97
CA PRO A 2 0.16 14.68 3.25
C PRO A 2 1.60 14.14 3.07
N GLN A 3 2.47 14.42 4.04
CA GLN A 3 3.93 14.22 3.96
C GLN A 3 4.34 12.78 3.62
N LEU A 4 3.52 11.81 4.03
CA LEU A 4 3.71 10.40 3.72
C LEU A 4 3.68 10.13 2.21
N ASP A 5 2.72 10.71 1.49
CA ASP A 5 2.57 10.50 0.04
C ASP A 5 3.79 11.01 -0.72
N GLN A 6 4.37 12.13 -0.27
CA GLN A 6 5.59 12.68 -0.84
C GLN A 6 6.78 11.75 -0.61
N GLY A 7 6.94 11.23 0.61
CA GLY A 7 8.03 10.30 0.94
C GLY A 7 7.94 8.99 0.17
N ILE A 8 6.75 8.40 0.09
CA ILE A 8 6.46 7.19 -0.69
C ILE A 8 6.80 7.41 -2.16
N GLY A 9 6.30 8.51 -2.74
CA GLY A 9 6.51 8.83 -4.16
C GLY A 9 7.99 9.03 -4.48
N ALA A 10 8.72 9.78 -3.64
CA ALA A 10 10.14 10.04 -3.82
C ALA A 10 10.98 8.75 -3.75
N LEU A 11 10.75 7.91 -2.72
CA LEU A 11 11.47 6.64 -2.57
C LEU A 11 11.20 5.71 -3.76
N THR A 12 9.94 5.59 -4.17
CA THR A 12 9.55 4.72 -5.28
C THR A 12 10.16 5.18 -6.60
N ALA A 13 10.17 6.50 -6.86
CA ALA A 13 10.79 7.07 -8.05
C ALA A 13 12.30 6.83 -8.10
N ASP A 14 12.98 6.96 -6.96
CA ASP A 14 14.43 6.74 -6.83
C ASP A 14 14.80 5.26 -7.06
N LEU A 15 14.02 4.33 -6.49
CA LEU A 15 14.21 2.90 -6.73
C LEU A 15 13.93 2.50 -8.19
N TRP A 16 12.96 3.14 -8.84
CA TRP A 16 12.57 2.82 -10.21
C TRP A 16 13.56 3.32 -11.26
N ALA A 17 13.88 4.62 -11.25
CA ALA A 17 14.54 5.25 -12.39
C ALA A 17 16.07 5.38 -12.24
N PRO A 18 16.61 6.11 -11.24
CA PRO A 18 18.05 6.27 -11.10
C PRO A 18 18.75 5.02 -10.57
N ARG A 19 18.08 4.20 -9.75
CA ARG A 19 18.67 2.96 -9.20
C ARG A 19 18.36 1.71 -10.00
N GLY A 20 17.19 1.63 -10.61
CA GLY A 20 16.73 0.41 -11.31
C GLY A 20 16.59 -0.81 -10.38
N MET A 21 16.33 -0.59 -9.08
CA MET A 21 16.29 -1.64 -8.04
C MET A 21 14.86 -2.01 -7.64
N LEU A 22 13.83 -1.34 -8.18
CA LEU A 22 12.45 -1.57 -7.76
C LEU A 22 12.02 -3.04 -7.92
N ASP A 23 12.53 -3.74 -8.92
CA ASP A 23 12.22 -5.16 -9.15
C ASP A 23 12.91 -6.11 -8.15
N ASP A 24 13.95 -5.67 -7.45
CA ASP A 24 14.69 -6.46 -6.46
C ASP A 24 14.32 -6.13 -5.00
N VAL A 25 13.57 -5.03 -4.78
CA VAL A 25 13.24 -4.51 -3.44
C VAL A 25 11.74 -4.61 -3.18
N GLY A 26 11.36 -5.39 -2.17
CA GLY A 26 10.01 -5.40 -1.64
C GLY A 26 9.75 -4.17 -0.77
N LEU A 27 8.68 -3.44 -1.07
CA LEU A 27 8.23 -2.27 -0.33
C LEU A 27 6.94 -2.60 0.40
N VAL A 28 6.87 -2.30 1.70
CA VAL A 28 5.69 -2.46 2.54
C VAL A 28 5.47 -1.17 3.30
N TRP A 29 4.31 -0.54 3.10
CA TRP A 29 3.86 0.61 3.88
C TRP A 29 2.58 0.26 4.61
N MET A 30 2.65 0.31 5.94
CA MET A 30 1.52 0.04 6.81
C MET A 30 1.58 0.94 8.04
N GLY A 31 0.40 1.25 8.59
CA GLY A 31 0.28 1.75 9.95
C GLY A 31 0.11 0.61 10.95
N GLU A 32 0.10 0.95 12.24
CA GLU A 32 -0.17 -0.01 13.32
C GLU A 32 -1.67 -0.26 13.52
N PHE A 33 -2.53 0.72 13.21
CA PHE A 33 -3.99 0.62 13.33
C PHE A 33 -4.70 1.46 12.26
N GLY A 34 -5.94 1.09 11.94
CA GLY A 34 -6.86 1.92 11.19
C GLY A 34 -7.55 2.97 12.06
N ARG A 35 -8.48 3.69 11.44
CA ARG A 35 -9.35 4.67 12.10
C ARG A 35 -10.79 4.39 11.71
N THR A 36 -11.72 4.67 12.61
CA THR A 36 -13.15 4.56 12.28
C THR A 36 -13.50 5.46 11.08
N PRO A 37 -14.37 5.01 10.16
CA PRO A 37 -14.79 5.85 9.04
C PRO A 37 -15.63 7.06 9.51
N ARG A 38 -16.25 6.94 10.69
CA ARG A 38 -17.09 7.97 11.32
C ARG A 38 -16.27 8.91 12.20
N ILE A 39 -16.62 10.20 12.15
CA ILE A 39 -16.06 11.23 13.03
C ILE A 39 -16.73 11.13 14.40
N ASN A 40 -15.93 11.15 15.47
CA ASN A 40 -16.41 11.09 16.84
C ASN A 40 -16.79 12.49 17.38
N PRO A 41 -17.45 12.60 18.55
CA PRO A 41 -17.83 13.89 19.14
C PRO A 41 -16.66 14.85 19.41
N ASN A 42 -15.44 14.32 19.49
CA ASN A 42 -14.20 15.08 19.69
C ASN A 42 -13.55 15.53 18.36
N VAL A 43 -14.30 15.49 17.25
CA VAL A 43 -13.85 15.90 15.91
C VAL A 43 -12.67 15.05 15.39
N GLY A 44 -12.48 13.86 15.95
CA GLY A 44 -11.46 12.89 15.56
C GLY A 44 -12.04 11.62 14.97
N ARG A 45 -11.19 10.59 14.83
CA ARG A 45 -11.59 9.21 14.53
C ARG A 45 -10.96 8.27 15.55
N ASP A 46 -11.70 7.26 15.96
CA ASP A 46 -11.27 6.35 17.02
C ASP A 46 -10.22 5.36 16.52
N HIS A 47 -9.43 4.81 17.45
CA HIS A 47 -8.53 3.69 17.15
C HIS A 47 -9.34 2.48 16.69
N TRP A 48 -8.94 1.91 15.55
CA TRP A 48 -9.72 0.87 14.91
C TRP A 48 -8.84 -0.25 14.35
N ALA A 49 -8.78 -1.36 15.07
CA ALA A 49 -7.98 -2.53 14.67
C ALA A 49 -8.77 -3.54 13.82
N ALA A 50 -10.08 -3.37 13.63
CA ALA A 50 -10.90 -4.36 12.91
C ALA A 50 -10.72 -4.32 11.38
N SER A 51 -10.16 -3.23 10.84
CA SER A 51 -9.84 -3.10 9.42
C SER A 51 -8.88 -1.95 9.16
N TRP A 52 -7.81 -2.22 8.40
CA TRP A 52 -6.93 -1.20 7.82
C TRP A 52 -6.40 -1.61 6.45
N SER A 53 -5.64 -0.72 5.80
CA SER A 53 -5.00 -0.97 4.51
C SER A 53 -3.48 -1.00 4.64
N VAL A 54 -2.84 -1.78 3.79
CA VAL A 54 -1.39 -1.85 3.59
C VAL A 54 -1.12 -1.49 2.13
N MET A 55 0.07 -1.00 1.81
CA MET A 55 0.53 -0.89 0.42
C MET A 55 1.78 -1.74 0.26
N VAL A 56 1.80 -2.57 -0.78
CA VAL A 56 2.90 -3.51 -1.05
C VAL A 56 3.31 -3.37 -2.51
N GLY A 57 4.60 -3.25 -2.81
CA GLY A 57 5.08 -3.13 -4.19
C GLY A 57 6.55 -3.48 -4.34
N GLY A 58 7.07 -3.37 -5.56
CA GLY A 58 8.43 -3.79 -5.89
C GLY A 58 8.63 -5.31 -5.81
N GLY A 59 9.87 -5.79 -5.89
CA GLY A 59 10.19 -7.22 -5.79
C GLY A 59 9.56 -8.07 -6.91
N GLY A 60 9.31 -7.48 -8.08
CA GLY A 60 8.63 -8.13 -9.20
C GLY A 60 7.12 -8.34 -9.02
N LEU A 61 6.51 -7.78 -7.97
CA LEU A 61 5.06 -7.85 -7.75
C LEU A 61 4.27 -7.12 -8.84
N LYS A 62 3.05 -7.60 -9.10
CA LYS A 62 2.32 -7.22 -10.32
C LYS A 62 1.85 -5.78 -10.41
N GLY A 63 1.54 -5.00 -9.37
CA GLY A 63 1.10 -3.61 -9.58
C GLY A 63 -0.33 -3.43 -10.10
N GLY A 64 -0.96 -2.32 -9.73
CA GLY A 64 -2.28 -1.90 -10.19
C GLY A 64 -3.45 -2.68 -9.58
N GLN A 65 -3.22 -3.39 -8.48
CA GLN A 65 -4.23 -4.23 -7.85
C GLN A 65 -4.66 -3.64 -6.50
N ALA A 66 -5.96 -3.76 -6.22
CA ALA A 66 -6.56 -3.60 -4.90
C ALA A 66 -7.20 -4.93 -4.52
N VAL A 67 -6.74 -5.54 -3.43
CA VAL A 67 -7.19 -6.87 -3.02
C VAL A 67 -7.82 -6.83 -1.64
N GLY A 68 -9.04 -7.39 -1.56
CA GLY A 68 -9.89 -7.37 -0.38
C GLY A 68 -10.77 -6.11 -0.32
N LYS A 69 -11.65 -6.05 0.68
CA LYS A 69 -12.61 -4.96 0.85
C LYS A 69 -13.13 -4.91 2.28
N THR A 70 -13.67 -3.76 2.66
CA THR A 70 -14.51 -3.62 3.85
C THR A 70 -15.99 -3.81 3.52
N ASP A 71 -16.81 -3.95 4.56
CA ASP A 71 -18.26 -3.83 4.46
C ASP A 71 -18.68 -2.46 3.89
N ARG A 72 -19.96 -2.33 3.55
CA ARG A 72 -20.53 -1.10 3.00
C ARG A 72 -20.25 0.15 3.84
N ASP A 73 -20.09 -0.01 5.15
CA ASP A 73 -19.87 1.10 6.08
C ASP A 73 -18.39 1.40 6.32
N GLY A 74 -17.47 0.59 5.78
CA GLY A 74 -16.02 0.74 5.95
C GLY A 74 -15.52 0.29 7.32
N VAL A 75 -16.27 -0.56 8.04
CA VAL A 75 -16.05 -0.85 9.46
C VAL A 75 -15.34 -2.20 9.67
N ARG A 76 -15.68 -3.23 8.90
CA ARG A 76 -15.09 -4.57 9.04
C ARG A 76 -14.60 -5.09 7.70
N VAL A 77 -13.65 -6.01 7.72
CA VAL A 77 -13.27 -6.77 6.53
C VAL A 77 -14.47 -7.59 6.05
N ASP A 78 -14.78 -7.50 4.76
CA ASP A 78 -15.83 -8.28 4.10
C ASP A 78 -15.20 -9.34 3.19
N GLY A 79 -15.10 -10.57 3.70
CA GLY A 79 -14.52 -11.72 3.01
C GLY A 79 -13.25 -12.24 3.70
N LYS A 80 -12.25 -12.61 2.90
CA LYS A 80 -10.99 -13.16 3.41
C LYS A 80 -10.17 -12.07 4.09
N ALA A 81 -9.90 -12.27 5.38
CA ALA A 81 -8.95 -11.46 6.13
C ALA A 81 -7.50 -11.87 5.81
N TYR A 82 -6.62 -10.88 5.72
CA TYR A 82 -5.18 -11.07 5.65
C TYR A 82 -4.58 -10.60 6.97
N LEU A 83 -3.79 -11.44 7.64
CA LEU A 83 -3.24 -11.18 8.97
C LEU A 83 -1.72 -10.99 8.86
N PRO A 84 -1.12 -9.96 9.50
CA PRO A 84 0.33 -9.87 9.67
C PRO A 84 0.73 -10.85 10.76
N GLY A 85 1.18 -12.05 10.38
CA GLY A 85 1.45 -13.13 11.33
C GLY A 85 0.17 -13.72 11.95
N GLU A 86 0.28 -14.92 12.52
CA GLU A 86 -0.86 -15.77 12.92
C GLU A 86 -1.80 -15.19 14.00
N SER A 87 -1.53 -13.99 14.53
CA SER A 87 -2.30 -13.40 15.63
C SER A 87 -2.57 -11.88 15.52
N GLY A 88 -2.20 -11.22 14.42
CA GLY A 88 -2.38 -9.77 14.26
C GLY A 88 -3.80 -9.38 13.82
N PRO A 89 -4.24 -8.13 14.04
CA PRO A 89 -5.51 -7.63 13.51
C PRO A 89 -5.59 -7.70 11.97
N PRO A 90 -6.80 -7.91 11.39
CA PRO A 90 -6.97 -8.15 9.97
C PRO A 90 -6.87 -6.88 9.13
N PHE A 91 -6.20 -6.98 7.97
CA PHE A 91 -6.20 -5.95 6.94
C PHE A 91 -6.96 -6.39 5.69
N HIS A 92 -7.48 -5.40 4.97
CA HIS A 92 -8.48 -5.62 3.92
C HIS A 92 -8.09 -5.10 2.55
N THR A 93 -7.05 -4.27 2.44
CA THR A 93 -6.60 -3.75 1.14
C THR A 93 -5.09 -3.79 1.08
N HIS A 94 -4.51 -4.44 0.06
CA HIS A 94 -3.17 -4.11 -0.41
C HIS A 94 -3.24 -3.36 -1.73
N TRP A 95 -2.50 -2.25 -1.85
CA TRP A 95 -2.32 -1.53 -3.12
C TRP A 95 -0.96 -1.89 -3.70
N GLU A 96 -0.93 -2.22 -4.99
CA GLU A 96 0.32 -2.48 -5.70
C GLU A 96 0.63 -1.31 -6.66
N PHE A 97 1.82 -0.74 -6.57
CA PHE A 97 2.25 0.34 -7.46
C PHE A 97 3.20 -0.18 -8.54
N ARG A 98 2.90 0.09 -9.81
CA ARG A 98 3.88 0.00 -10.90
C ARG A 98 3.94 1.36 -11.61
N PRO A 99 5.10 2.02 -11.68
CA PRO A 99 5.27 3.11 -12.62
C PRO A 99 5.18 2.54 -14.05
N ARG A 100 4.54 3.28 -14.97
CA ARG A 100 4.41 2.87 -16.38
C ARG A 100 5.79 2.57 -16.97
N PRO A 101 5.95 1.57 -17.86
CA PRO A 101 7.20 1.39 -18.57
C PRO A 101 7.54 2.68 -19.31
N SER A 102 8.73 3.24 -19.07
CA SER A 102 9.27 4.28 -19.93
C SER A 102 9.47 3.66 -21.31
N ILE A 103 8.90 4.27 -22.34
CA ILE A 103 9.30 4.04 -23.72
C ILE A 103 10.83 4.20 -23.82
N GLY A 104 11.50 3.13 -24.24
CA GLY A 104 12.88 3.17 -24.77
C GLY A 104 14.00 3.12 -23.74
N ARG A 105 14.58 1.94 -23.55
CA ARG A 105 16.05 1.80 -23.67
C ARG A 105 16.31 0.76 -24.74
N SER A 106 16.62 1.22 -25.95
CA SER A 106 17.29 0.39 -26.95
C SER A 106 18.67 0.07 -26.39
N ALA A 107 18.87 -1.19 -26.01
CA ALA A 107 20.20 -1.73 -25.79
C ALA A 107 20.81 -1.99 -27.18
N ASP A 108 21.62 -1.05 -27.65
CA ASP A 108 22.64 -1.31 -28.67
C ASP A 108 23.79 -0.31 -28.47
N ALA A 109 24.82 -0.79 -27.79
CA ALA A 109 26.15 -0.21 -27.75
C ALA A 109 27.12 -1.27 -27.21
N ARG A 110 27.51 -2.19 -28.09
CA ARG A 110 28.80 -2.90 -28.05
C ARG A 110 29.32 -3.06 -29.46
#